data_AF-F1CZP2-F1
#
_entry.id   AF-F1CZP2-F1
#
_cell.length_a   1.000
_cell.length_b   1.000
_cell.length_c   1.000
_cell.angle_alpha   90.00
_cell.angle_beta   90.00
_cell.angle_gamma   90.00
#
_symmetry.space_group_name_H-M   'P 1'
#
loop_
_entity.id
_entity.type
_entity.pdbx_description
1 polymer ?
#
loop_
_entity_poly.entity_id
_entity_poly.type
_entity_poly.pdbx_seq_one_letter_code
_entity_poly.pdbx_strand_id
1 'polypeptide(L)' 'GSPVKQYKLRISNGSSSQVCAVQFKLNAPLKDKWNLEEVSADLYRTPAWMTIAPGASAEQAGYVAYGDSTPTIVTVQNC' A
#
# COMPACT_ATOMS: atom_id res chain seq x y z
N GLY A 1 -9.40 23.15 -7.31
CA GLY A 1 -9.34 21.70 -7.06
C GLY A 1 -8.08 21.39 -6.28
N SER A 2 -8.10 20.38 -5.41
CA SER A 2 -6.90 19.96 -4.66
C SER A 2 -5.78 19.52 -5.61
N PRO A 3 -4.50 19.76 -5.27
CA PRO A 3 -3.38 19.37 -6.13
C PRO A 3 -3.34 17.85 -6.31
N VAL A 4 -2.96 17.39 -7.50
CA VAL A 4 -2.78 15.96 -7.79
C VAL A 4 -1.35 15.56 -7.46
N LYS A 5 -1.18 14.54 -6.61
CA LYS A 5 0.13 14.07 -6.14
C LYS A 5 0.27 12.57 -6.41
N GLN A 6 1.45 12.14 -6.85
CA GLN A 6 1.80 10.74 -7.07
C GLN A 6 2.68 10.23 -5.93
N TYR A 7 2.33 9.07 -5.40
CA TYR A 7 2.99 8.42 -4.28
C TYR A 7 3.52 7.05 -4.70
N LYS A 8 4.79 6.78 -4.38
CA LYS A 8 5.39 5.45 -4.44
C LYS A 8 5.39 4.87 -3.02
N LEU A 9 4.86 3.67 -2.85
CA LEU A 9 4.86 2.99 -1.55
C LEU A 9 6.17 2.22 -1.40
N ARG A 10 6.85 2.44 -0.27
CA ARG A 10 7.95 1.60 0.19
C ARG A 10 7.49 0.85 1.44
N ILE A 11 7.38 -0.48 1.33
CA ILE A 11 6.89 -1.35 2.40
C ILE A 11 8.05 -2.22 2.85
N SER A 12 8.50 -2.06 4.09
CA SER A 12 9.63 -2.80 4.66
C SER A 12 9.14 -3.86 5.64
N ASN A 13 9.58 -5.10 5.48
CA ASN A 13 9.29 -6.18 6.41
C ASN A 13 10.41 -6.29 7.45
N GLY A 14 10.19 -5.70 8.63
CA GLY A 14 11.11 -5.81 9.77
C GLY A 14 10.91 -7.06 10.64
N SER A 15 9.98 -7.95 10.27
CA SER A 15 9.69 -9.17 11.03
C SER A 15 10.55 -10.35 10.58
N SER A 16 10.48 -11.47 11.32
CA SER A 16 11.14 -12.73 10.98
C SER A 16 10.32 -13.62 10.03
N SER A 17 9.07 -13.27 9.72
CA SER A 17 8.16 -14.04 8.88
C SER A 17 8.01 -13.41 7.50
N GLN A 18 7.68 -14.19 6.47
CA GLN A 18 7.40 -13.63 5.16
C GLN A 18 6.05 -12.91 5.19
N VAL A 19 5.97 -11.72 4.61
CA VAL A 19 4.70 -10.98 4.48
C VAL A 19 4.10 -11.29 3.11
N CYS A 20 2.86 -11.77 3.09
CA CYS A 20 2.12 -12.13 1.89
C CYS A 20 1.20 -11.01 1.39
N ALA A 21 0.68 -10.18 2.30
CA ALA A 21 -0.13 -9.02 1.95
C ALA A 21 -0.10 -7.96 3.05
N VAL A 22 -0.19 -6.69 2.64
CA VAL A 22 -0.37 -5.56 3.55
C VAL A 22 -1.63 -4.82 3.14
N GLN A 23 -2.53 -4.62 4.10
CA GLN A 23 -3.74 -3.82 3.94
C GLN A 23 -3.57 -2.48 4.63
N PHE A 24 -3.93 -1.40 3.95
CA PHE A 24 -3.81 -0.04 4.45
C PHE A 24 -4.97 0.84 3.98
N LYS A 25 -5.28 1.87 4.77
CA LYS A 25 -6.24 2.92 4.41
C LYS A 25 -5.53 4.12 3.82
N LEU A 26 -6.12 4.71 2.79
CA LEU A 26 -5.76 6.03 2.28
C LEU A 26 -6.68 7.08 2.90
N ASN A 27 -6.16 8.25 3.24
CA ASN A 27 -6.92 9.34 3.85
C ASN A 27 -7.21 10.50 2.88
N ALA A 28 -6.93 10.30 1.59
CA ALA A 28 -7.18 11.27 0.54
C ALA A 28 -7.90 10.62 -0.65
N PRO A 29 -8.77 11.36 -1.37
CA PRO A 29 -9.47 10.83 -2.53
C PRO A 29 -8.49 10.31 -3.59
N LEU A 30 -8.70 9.06 -4.00
CA LEU A 30 -7.88 8.39 -5.00
C LEU A 30 -8.24 8.88 -6.41
N LYS A 31 -7.21 9.14 -7.23
CA LYS A 31 -7.33 9.40 -8.66
C LYS A 31 -6.99 8.16 -9.50
N ASP A 32 -5.92 7.46 -9.14
CA ASP A 32 -5.43 6.27 -9.86
C ASP A 32 -4.54 5.40 -8.95
N LYS A 33 -4.34 4.13 -9.28
CA LYS A 33 -3.49 3.18 -8.52
C LYS A 33 -2.88 2.11 -9.41
N TRP A 34 -1.72 1.59 -9.01
CA TRP A 34 -1.10 0.42 -9.63
C TRP A 34 -0.56 -0.54 -8.57
N ASN A 35 -0.61 -1.84 -8.88
CA ASN A 35 -0.21 -2.92 -7.98
C ASN A 35 -0.84 -2.79 -6.58
N LEU A 36 -2.12 -2.42 -6.55
CA LEU A 36 -2.98 -2.31 -5.37
C LEU A 36 -4.39 -2.80 -5.69
N GLU A 37 -4.91 -3.67 -4.84
CA GLU A 37 -6.26 -4.23 -4.91
C GLU A 37 -7.16 -3.44 -3.97
N GLU A 38 -8.36 -3.07 -4.41
CA GLU A 38 -9.34 -2.40 -3.53
C GLU A 38 -10.12 -3.47 -2.78
N VAL A 39 -10.21 -3.33 -1.46
CA VAL A 39 -10.96 -4.23 -0.58
C VAL A 39 -12.32 -3.61 -0.26
N SER A 40 -12.34 -2.31 0.03
CA SER A 40 -13.53 -1.48 0.21
C SER A 40 -13.14 0.00 0.07
N ALA A 41 -14.10 0.92 0.24
CA ALA A 41 -13.86 2.35 0.16
C ALA A 41 -12.65 2.78 1.03
N ASP A 42 -11.68 3.42 0.38
CA ASP A 42 -10.41 3.88 0.93
C ASP A 42 -9.51 2.79 1.54
N LEU A 43 -9.85 1.51 1.38
CA LEU A 43 -9.13 0.37 1.93
C LEU A 43 -8.51 -0.47 0.80
N TYR A 44 -7.18 -0.54 0.80
CA TYR A 44 -6.42 -1.19 -0.25
C TYR A 44 -5.47 -2.24 0.31
N ARG A 45 -5.10 -3.17 -0.54
CA ARG A 45 -4.22 -4.30 -0.24
C ARG A 45 -3.16 -4.46 -1.32
N THR A 46 -1.96 -4.91 -0.94
CA THR A 46 -0.96 -5.36 -1.91
C THR A 46 -1.37 -6.69 -2.57
N PRO A 47 -1.13 -6.87 -3.89
CA PRO A 47 -1.43 -8.11 -4.58
C PRO A 47 -0.71 -9.32 -3.98
N ALA A 48 -1.29 -10.52 -4.13
CA ALA A 48 -0.76 -11.75 -3.55
C ALA A 48 0.66 -12.13 -4.03
N TRP A 49 1.08 -11.67 -5.22
CA TRP A 49 2.44 -11.88 -5.72
C TRP A 49 3.48 -10.96 -5.07
N MET A 50 3.05 -9.89 -4.38
CA MET A 50 3.92 -8.92 -3.73
C MET A 50 4.33 -9.41 -2.34
N THR A 51 4.99 -10.56 -2.29
CA THR A 51 5.52 -11.12 -1.05
C THR A 51 6.80 -10.40 -0.64
N ILE A 52 6.99 -10.17 0.67
CA ILE A 52 8.16 -9.47 1.22
C ILE A 52 8.87 -10.39 2.21
N ALA A 53 10.07 -10.84 1.85
CA ALA A 53 10.91 -11.67 2.72
C ALA A 53 11.32 -10.91 4.01
N PRO A 54 11.70 -11.63 5.08
CA PRO A 54 12.26 -11.02 6.29
C PRO A 54 13.42 -10.07 5.97
N GLY A 55 13.37 -8.84 6.49
CA GLY A 55 14.37 -7.80 6.25
C GLY A 55 14.32 -7.11 4.87
N ALA A 56 13.45 -7.55 3.96
CA ALA A 56 13.35 -6.99 2.62
C ALA A 56 12.36 -5.81 2.53
N SER A 57 12.33 -5.14 1.37
CA SER A 57 11.37 -4.08 1.06
C SER A 57 10.74 -4.30 -0.32
N ALA A 58 9.46 -3.94 -0.45
CA ALA A 58 8.74 -3.85 -1.71
C ALA A 58 8.47 -2.38 -2.07
N GLU A 59 8.61 -2.06 -3.36
CA GLU A 59 8.52 -0.70 -3.92
C GLU A 59 7.73 -0.64 -5.24
N GLN A 60 7.02 -1.73 -5.57
CA GLN A 60 6.34 -1.88 -6.86
C GLN A 60 4.94 -1.24 -6.84
N ALA A 61 4.37 -0.93 -5.67
CA ALA A 61 3.03 -0.36 -5.53
C ALA A 61 3.05 1.18 -5.41
N GLY A 62 1.95 1.80 -5.81
CA GLY A 62 1.75 3.23 -5.64
C GLY A 62 0.41 3.72 -6.16
N TYR A 63 0.19 5.01 -5.99
CA TYR A 63 -1.10 5.64 -6.26
C TYR A 63 -0.99 7.13 -6.56
N VAL A 64 -2.05 7.69 -7.11
CA VAL A 64 -2.24 9.13 -7.34
C VAL A 64 -3.44 9.59 -6.53
N ALA A 65 -3.31 10.66 -5.75
CA ALA A 65 -4.38 11.19 -4.91
C ALA A 65 -4.57 12.70 -5.08
N TYR A 66 -5.75 13.18 -4.70
CA TYR A 66 -6.09 14.59 -4.63
C TYR A 66 -5.79 15.13 -3.23
N GLY A 67 -4.75 15.96 -3.10
CA GLY A 67 -4.27 16.47 -1.82
C GLY A 67 -3.21 15.58 -1.19
N ASP A 68 -2.92 15.84 0.08
CA ASP A 68 -1.94 15.09 0.85
C ASP A 68 -2.50 13.78 1.36
N SER A 69 -1.80 12.69 1.07
CA SER A 69 -2.15 11.35 1.51
C SER A 69 -1.05 10.77 2.41
N THR A 70 -1.46 10.16 3.51
CA THR A 70 -0.59 9.39 4.41
C THR A 70 -1.28 8.05 4.70
N PRO A 71 -0.80 6.95 4.10
CA PRO A 71 -1.42 5.64 4.27
C PRO A 71 -1.27 5.15 5.71
N THR A 72 -2.30 4.50 6.24
CA THR A 72 -2.28 3.87 7.57
C THR A 72 -2.40 2.36 7.42
N ILE A 73 -1.43 1.60 7.93
CA ILE A 73 -1.50 0.13 7.92
C ILE A 73 -2.64 -0.33 8.83
N VAL A 74 -3.50 -1.21 8.31
CA VAL A 74 -4.64 -1.80 9.04
C VAL A 74 -4.33 -3.24 9.43
N THR A 75 -3.75 -4.00 8.52
CA THR A 75 -3.48 -5.43 8.73
C THR A 75 -2.26 -5.85 7.93
N VAL A 76 -1.45 -6.73 8.53
CA VAL A 76 -0.33 -7.40 7.88
C VAL A 76 -0.64 -8.89 7.90
N GLN A 77 -0.63 -9.52 6.73
CA GLN A 77 -0.81 -10.95 6.59
C GLN A 77 0.54 -11.60 6.33
N ASN A 78 0.95 -12.46 7.26
CA ASN A 78 2.11 -13.31 7.09
C ASN A 78 1.77 -14.55 6.27
N CYS A 79 2.79 -15.07 5.60
CA CYS A 79 2.92 -16.48 5.27
C CYS A 79 3.69 -17.15 6.43
#